data_AF-A0A532CKS2-F1
#
_entry.id   AF-A0A532CKS2-F1
#
_cell.length_a   1.000
_cell.length_b   1.000
_cell.length_c   1.000
_cell.angle_alpha   90.00
_cell.angle_beta   90.00
_cell.angle_gamma   90.00
#
_symmetry.space_group_name_H-M   'P 1'
#
loop_
_entity.id
_entity.type
_entity.pdbx_description
1 polymer ?
#
loop_
_entity_poly.entity_id
_entity_poly.type
_entity_poly.pdbx_seq_one_letter_code
_entity_poly.pdbx_strand_id
1 'polypeptide(L)'
;MSSTEELDLRQVQLIVIAPDKLKAALHHRALTLFAEAGLPIPDSDSSQRPPSAILTLTLDPRPIDDLCPGKVLYAPSLALTEPVTVLRTGSTIRDTTWLIESDKEVRGPVDNERIITDLDGFIRQFITDYTTANRQPHERPITPGVNVDPQFLLTPGSPQQQTDRDLGKVRVLSLSILAGRWSSALRTNAVRQLTEAGLQLAPNTGENGAISMSIEFTQRALNDRCPGNVLYEQGVYLVEQVRVTRRPLVSLWSDTWLQESVRIVPPRSRRELEADQRLLLQEFLLSHATK
;
A
#
# COMPACT_ATOMS: atom_id res chain seq x y z
N MET A 1 -6.82 0.64 -7.52
CA MET A 1 -7.81 -0.46 -7.69
C MET A 1 -7.10 -1.73 -7.26
N SER A 2 -7.63 -2.48 -6.29
CA SER A 2 -7.03 -3.71 -5.76
C SER A 2 -7.55 -4.94 -6.50
N SER A 3 -6.73 -6.00 -6.66
CA SER A 3 -7.15 -7.26 -7.28
C SER A 3 -6.42 -8.48 -6.75
N THR A 4 -7.17 -9.54 -6.53
CA THR A 4 -6.71 -10.91 -6.23
C THR A 4 -6.93 -11.87 -7.41
N GLU A 5 -7.28 -11.34 -8.59
CA GLU A 5 -7.57 -12.12 -9.80
C GLU A 5 -6.38 -13.00 -10.19
N GLU A 6 -6.66 -14.28 -10.36
CA GLU A 6 -5.76 -15.35 -10.77
C GLU A 6 -4.51 -15.50 -9.88
N LEU A 7 -4.66 -15.15 -8.60
CA LEU A 7 -3.64 -15.38 -7.58
C LEU A 7 -3.54 -16.88 -7.27
N ASP A 8 -2.35 -17.48 -7.42
CA ASP A 8 -2.10 -18.83 -6.94
C ASP A 8 -1.73 -18.79 -5.44
N LEU A 9 -2.71 -19.10 -4.58
CA LEU A 9 -2.51 -19.14 -3.12
C LEU A 9 -1.43 -20.12 -2.67
N ARG A 10 -1.05 -21.10 -3.49
CA ARG A 10 0.04 -22.05 -3.18
C ARG A 10 1.43 -21.41 -3.26
N GLN A 11 1.52 -20.20 -3.82
CA GLN A 11 2.76 -19.44 -3.93
C GLN A 11 2.75 -18.16 -3.09
N VAL A 12 1.73 -18.00 -2.24
CA VAL A 12 1.62 -16.91 -1.28
C VAL A 12 2.33 -17.30 0.01
N GLN A 13 3.14 -16.39 0.54
CA GLN A 13 3.66 -16.48 1.90
C GLN A 13 2.81 -15.61 2.83
N LEU A 14 2.33 -16.18 3.94
CA LEU A 14 1.66 -15.42 4.99
C LEU A 14 2.69 -14.91 6.02
N ILE A 15 2.66 -13.61 6.31
CA ILE A 15 3.44 -12.99 7.38
C ILE A 15 2.47 -12.33 8.37
N VAL A 16 2.62 -12.63 9.66
CA VAL A 16 1.86 -11.98 10.73
C VAL A 16 2.77 -11.10 11.55
N ILE A 17 2.47 -9.81 11.61
CA ILE A 17 3.12 -8.81 12.47
C ILE A 17 2.16 -8.56 13.65
N ALA A 18 2.54 -9.04 14.82
CA ALA A 18 1.72 -8.99 16.04
C ALA A 18 2.66 -9.09 17.26
N PRO A 19 2.16 -8.85 18.49
CA PRO A 19 2.96 -9.04 19.70
C PRO A 19 3.56 -10.46 19.75
N ASP A 20 4.83 -10.58 20.13
CA ASP A 20 5.60 -11.85 20.03
C ASP A 20 4.89 -13.04 20.67
N LYS A 21 4.19 -12.81 21.79
CA LYS A 21 3.45 -13.85 22.53
C LYS A 21 2.26 -14.42 21.75
N LEU A 22 1.72 -13.68 20.77
CA LEU A 22 0.54 -14.06 19.99
C LEU A 22 0.89 -14.49 18.57
N LYS A 23 2.05 -14.07 18.04
CA LYS A 23 2.41 -14.23 16.63
C LYS A 23 2.22 -15.66 16.09
N ALA A 24 2.74 -16.67 16.79
CA ALA A 24 2.60 -18.07 16.37
C ALA A 24 1.16 -18.57 16.39
N ALA A 25 0.39 -18.23 17.44
CA ALA A 25 -1.01 -18.63 17.56
C ALA A 25 -1.89 -17.97 16.49
N LEU A 26 -1.64 -16.69 16.20
CA LEU A 26 -2.35 -15.94 15.15
C LEU A 26 -1.99 -16.47 13.75
N HIS A 27 -0.72 -16.77 13.50
CA HIS A 27 -0.28 -17.38 12.24
C HIS A 27 -0.98 -18.73 12.01
N HIS A 28 -0.97 -19.62 13.01
CA HIS A 28 -1.66 -20.90 12.92
C HIS A 28 -3.16 -20.73 12.67
N ARG A 29 -3.82 -19.83 13.40
CA ARG A 29 -5.26 -19.55 13.22
C ARG A 29 -5.58 -19.04 11.80
N ALA A 30 -4.77 -18.14 11.25
CA ALA A 30 -4.97 -17.65 9.90
C ALA A 30 -4.84 -18.78 8.85
N LEU A 31 -3.85 -19.67 8.99
CA LEU A 31 -3.73 -20.85 8.13
C LEU A 31 -4.93 -21.79 8.26
N THR A 32 -5.45 -21.99 9.48
CA THR A 32 -6.68 -22.78 9.71
C THR A 32 -7.88 -22.18 8.97
N LEU A 33 -8.09 -20.86 9.05
CA LEU A 33 -9.18 -20.19 8.34
C LEU A 33 -9.10 -20.37 6.82
N PHE A 34 -7.89 -20.29 6.24
CA PHE A 34 -7.66 -20.57 4.83
C PHE A 34 -7.96 -22.03 4.46
N ALA A 35 -7.52 -22.98 5.28
CA ALA A 35 -7.78 -24.40 5.08
C ALA A 35 -9.27 -24.75 5.18
N GLU A 36 -9.98 -24.18 6.16
CA GLU A 36 -11.44 -24.33 6.33
C GLU A 36 -12.23 -23.79 5.14
N ALA A 37 -11.74 -22.73 4.49
CA ALA A 37 -12.33 -22.20 3.27
C ALA A 37 -11.96 -23.00 1.99
N GLY A 38 -11.19 -24.09 2.11
CA GLY A 38 -10.72 -24.88 0.96
C GLY A 38 -9.62 -24.18 0.13
N LEU A 39 -8.95 -23.19 0.72
CA LEU A 39 -7.95 -22.32 0.07
C LEU A 39 -6.60 -22.35 0.82
N PRO A 40 -5.98 -23.53 1.00
CA PRO A 40 -4.79 -23.64 1.84
C PRO A 40 -3.61 -22.84 1.28
N ILE A 41 -2.94 -22.09 2.17
CA ILE A 41 -1.68 -21.40 1.93
C ILE A 41 -0.55 -22.25 2.53
N PRO A 42 0.62 -22.37 1.87
CA PRO A 42 1.74 -23.12 2.41
C PRO A 42 2.26 -22.50 3.71
N ASP A 43 2.71 -23.36 4.63
CA ASP A 43 3.48 -22.90 5.76
C ASP A 43 4.86 -22.43 5.30
N SER A 44 5.34 -21.31 5.85
CA SER A 44 6.54 -20.59 5.39
C SER A 44 7.80 -21.48 5.38
N ASP A 45 7.84 -22.53 6.21
CA ASP A 45 8.99 -23.42 6.37
C ASP A 45 9.04 -24.58 5.33
N SER A 46 8.02 -24.71 4.47
CA SER A 46 7.81 -25.91 3.64
C SER A 46 8.23 -25.78 2.17
N SER A 47 8.58 -24.58 1.69
CA SER A 47 8.77 -24.33 0.25
C SER A 47 10.23 -24.06 -0.14
N GLN A 48 10.77 -24.86 -1.06
CA GLN A 48 12.09 -24.66 -1.67
C GLN A 48 12.13 -23.52 -2.72
N ARG A 49 10.97 -22.98 -3.10
CA ARG A 49 10.84 -21.91 -4.09
C ARG A 49 10.50 -20.59 -3.40
N PRO A 50 11.10 -19.47 -3.84
CA PRO A 50 10.72 -18.16 -3.32
C PRO A 50 9.24 -17.89 -3.60
N PRO A 51 8.48 -17.32 -2.64
CA PRO A 51 7.08 -17.01 -2.83
C PRO A 51 6.91 -15.95 -3.92
N SER A 52 5.87 -16.09 -4.74
CA SER A 52 5.56 -15.09 -5.78
C SER A 52 4.81 -13.89 -5.22
N ALA A 53 4.12 -14.05 -4.08
CA ALA A 53 3.37 -13.02 -3.40
C ALA A 53 3.53 -13.14 -1.87
N ILE A 54 3.43 -12.03 -1.16
CA ILE A 54 3.44 -12.00 0.31
C ILE A 54 2.14 -11.39 0.79
N LEU A 55 1.41 -12.09 1.65
CA LEU A 55 0.24 -11.61 2.36
C LEU A 55 0.67 -11.23 3.78
N THR A 56 0.70 -9.94 4.09
CA THR A 56 1.14 -9.43 5.40
C THR A 56 -0.07 -8.96 6.21
N LEU A 57 -0.31 -9.62 7.34
CA LEU A 57 -1.31 -9.25 8.34
C LEU A 57 -0.63 -8.47 9.47
N THR A 58 -1.00 -7.21 9.66
CA THR A 58 -0.52 -6.37 10.76
C THR A 58 -1.61 -6.24 11.82
N LEU A 59 -1.29 -6.63 13.05
CA LEU A 59 -2.16 -6.64 14.21
C LEU A 59 -1.39 -6.21 15.47
N ASP A 60 -0.37 -5.36 15.31
CA ASP A 60 0.55 -4.97 16.39
C ASP A 60 0.18 -3.59 16.98
N PRO A 61 -0.41 -3.52 18.19
CA PRO A 61 -0.66 -2.25 18.87
C PRO A 61 0.66 -1.70 19.41
N ARG A 62 1.04 -0.51 18.93
CA ARG A 62 2.30 0.12 19.32
C ARG A 62 2.09 1.06 20.51
N PRO A 63 2.75 0.85 21.65
CA PRO A 63 2.71 1.79 22.77
C PRO A 63 3.17 3.19 22.34
N ILE A 64 2.51 4.21 22.89
CA ILE A 64 2.81 5.62 22.63
C ILE A 64 2.94 6.38 23.95
N ASP A 65 3.48 5.72 24.98
CA ASP A 65 3.49 6.21 26.37
C ASP A 65 4.16 7.58 26.54
N ASP A 66 5.16 7.88 25.70
CA ASP A 66 5.86 9.17 25.72
C ASP A 66 4.97 10.36 25.31
N LEU A 67 3.89 10.10 24.55
CA LEU A 67 2.97 11.12 24.04
C LEU A 67 1.61 11.06 24.74
N CYS A 68 1.10 9.84 24.93
CA CYS A 68 -0.21 9.57 25.49
C CYS A 68 -0.09 8.36 26.44
N PRO A 69 0.20 8.56 27.73
CA PRO A 69 0.45 7.47 28.68
C PRO A 69 -0.68 6.43 28.74
N GLY A 70 -0.32 5.15 28.68
CA GLY A 70 -1.26 4.03 28.73
C GLY A 70 -2.11 3.87 27.47
N LYS A 71 -1.71 4.49 26.36
CA LYS A 71 -2.37 4.36 25.06
C LYS A 71 -1.49 3.64 24.06
N VAL A 72 -2.14 3.12 23.02
CA VAL A 72 -1.50 2.50 21.87
C VAL A 72 -2.01 3.13 20.58
N LEU A 73 -1.14 3.19 19.58
CA LEU A 73 -1.53 3.36 18.18
C LEU A 73 -1.80 1.98 17.60
N TYR A 74 -3.04 1.73 17.20
CA TYR A 74 -3.47 0.48 16.58
C TYR A 74 -3.98 0.77 15.17
N ALA A 75 -3.36 0.12 14.19
CA ALA A 75 -3.64 0.31 12.77
C ALA A 75 -3.58 -1.04 12.05
N PRO A 76 -4.53 -1.94 12.31
CA PRO A 76 -4.47 -3.26 11.73
C PRO A 76 -4.85 -3.24 10.24
N SER A 77 -4.19 -4.10 9.48
CA SER A 77 -4.30 -4.17 8.02
C SER A 77 -3.90 -5.55 7.50
N LEU A 78 -4.34 -5.86 6.28
CA LEU A 78 -3.93 -7.02 5.53
C LEU A 78 -3.61 -6.59 4.09
N ALA A 79 -2.37 -6.82 3.67
CA ALA A 79 -1.85 -6.37 2.38
C ALA A 79 -1.23 -7.52 1.59
N LEU A 80 -1.56 -7.61 0.31
CA LEU A 80 -0.94 -8.50 -0.67
C LEU A 80 0.12 -7.72 -1.45
N THR A 81 1.38 -8.13 -1.35
CA THR A 81 2.51 -7.50 -2.03
C THR A 81 3.14 -8.45 -3.04
N GLU A 82 3.30 -7.97 -4.27
CA GLU A 82 3.71 -8.77 -5.43
C GLU A 82 4.70 -8.02 -6.31
N PRO A 83 5.49 -8.74 -7.12
CA PRO A 83 6.21 -8.14 -8.21
C PRO A 83 5.23 -7.58 -9.27
N VAL A 84 5.40 -6.31 -9.61
CA VAL A 84 4.66 -5.61 -10.66
C VAL A 84 5.62 -4.89 -11.59
N THR A 85 5.31 -4.87 -12.89
CA THR A 85 6.05 -4.12 -13.90
C THR A 85 5.38 -2.75 -14.12
N VAL A 86 6.11 -1.67 -13.86
CA VAL A 86 5.66 -0.30 -14.15
C VAL A 86 5.66 -0.09 -15.67
N LEU A 87 4.50 0.21 -16.25
CA LEU A 87 4.37 0.26 -17.72
C LEU A 87 5.21 1.38 -18.36
N ARG A 88 5.43 2.49 -17.64
CA ARG A 88 6.25 3.62 -18.13
C ARG A 88 7.72 3.24 -18.29
N THR A 89 8.30 2.56 -17.30
CA THR A 89 9.75 2.31 -17.24
C THR A 89 10.12 0.92 -17.73
N GLY A 90 9.20 -0.06 -17.62
CA GLY A 90 9.49 -1.48 -17.78
C GLY A 90 10.12 -2.11 -16.53
N SER A 91 10.35 -1.32 -15.48
CA SER A 91 10.96 -1.77 -14.23
C SER A 91 10.03 -2.67 -13.45
N THR A 92 10.59 -3.67 -12.78
CA THR A 92 9.83 -4.53 -11.85
C THR A 92 10.12 -4.11 -10.41
N ILE A 93 9.06 -3.78 -9.68
CA ILE A 93 9.09 -3.41 -8.26
C ILE A 93 8.20 -4.36 -7.45
N ARG A 94 8.37 -4.38 -6.12
CA ARG A 94 7.38 -5.00 -5.23
C ARG A 94 6.36 -3.94 -4.81
N ASP A 95 5.09 -4.22 -5.04
CA ASP A 95 4.02 -3.26 -4.78
C ASP A 95 2.76 -3.96 -4.24
N THR A 96 1.88 -3.18 -3.61
CA THR A 96 0.65 -3.66 -2.99
C THR A 96 -0.45 -3.76 -4.04
N THR A 97 -0.86 -4.99 -4.37
CA THR A 97 -1.90 -5.28 -5.37
C THR A 97 -3.28 -5.43 -4.75
N TRP A 98 -3.35 -5.69 -3.45
CA TRP A 98 -4.59 -5.71 -2.68
C TRP A 98 -4.34 -5.27 -1.24
N LEU A 99 -5.24 -4.44 -0.70
CA LEU A 99 -5.14 -3.91 0.66
C LEU A 99 -6.53 -3.82 1.26
N ILE A 100 -6.62 -4.24 2.51
CA ILE A 100 -7.67 -3.82 3.43
C ILE A 100 -7.01 -3.29 4.69
N GLU A 101 -7.52 -2.17 5.18
CA GLU A 101 -7.06 -1.56 6.41
C GLU A 101 -8.23 -0.99 7.19
N SER A 102 -8.07 -0.96 8.50
CA SER A 102 -8.99 -0.22 9.37
C SER A 102 -8.46 1.19 9.62
N ASP A 103 -9.34 2.05 10.12
CA ASP A 103 -8.93 3.35 10.60
C ASP A 103 -7.81 3.24 11.64
N LYS A 104 -6.77 4.06 11.46
CA LYS A 104 -5.71 4.20 12.46
C LYS A 104 -6.28 4.83 13.73
N GLU A 105 -6.16 4.15 14.86
CA GLU A 105 -6.77 4.58 16.13
C GLU A 105 -5.74 4.76 17.23
N VAL A 106 -5.85 5.87 17.96
CA VAL A 106 -5.29 5.98 19.31
C VAL A 106 -6.34 5.52 20.30
N ARG A 107 -6.00 4.54 21.14
CA ARG A 107 -6.94 3.92 22.09
C ARG A 107 -6.22 3.38 23.32
N GLY A 108 -7.00 2.92 24.30
CA GLY A 108 -6.44 2.13 25.41
C GLY A 108 -5.86 0.80 24.90
N PRO A 109 -5.21 0.01 25.78
CA PRO A 109 -4.63 -1.28 25.41
C PRO A 109 -5.63 -2.15 24.65
N VAL A 110 -5.14 -2.83 23.61
CA VAL A 110 -5.93 -3.78 22.82
C VAL A 110 -5.74 -5.15 23.43
N ASP A 111 -6.84 -5.81 23.80
CA ASP A 111 -6.81 -7.16 24.33
C ASP A 111 -6.67 -8.22 23.22
N ASN A 112 -6.35 -9.45 23.64
CA ASN A 112 -6.13 -10.56 22.72
C ASN A 112 -7.40 -10.93 21.94
N GLU A 113 -8.58 -10.83 22.57
CA GLU A 113 -9.86 -11.16 21.93
C GLU A 113 -10.15 -10.23 20.76
N ARG A 114 -9.84 -8.94 20.92
CA ARG A 114 -9.97 -7.96 19.85
C ARG A 114 -9.00 -8.24 18.72
N ILE A 115 -7.73 -8.53 19.02
CA ILE A 115 -6.73 -8.90 17.99
C ILE A 115 -7.18 -10.14 17.20
N ILE A 116 -7.74 -11.15 17.87
CA ILE A 116 -8.27 -12.36 17.22
C ILE A 116 -9.49 -12.02 16.35
N THR A 117 -10.38 -11.16 16.83
CA THR A 117 -11.56 -10.73 16.08
C THR A 117 -11.17 -9.99 14.80
N ASP A 118 -10.19 -9.08 14.90
CA ASP A 118 -9.69 -8.34 13.76
C ASP A 118 -8.99 -9.28 12.76
N LEU A 119 -8.18 -10.24 13.23
CA LEU A 119 -7.62 -11.31 12.38
C LEU A 119 -8.69 -12.04 11.58
N ASP A 120 -9.71 -12.56 12.27
CA ASP A 120 -10.80 -13.32 11.66
C ASP A 120 -11.52 -12.48 10.60
N GLY A 121 -11.77 -11.20 10.90
CA GLY A 121 -12.40 -10.25 9.97
C GLY A 121 -11.57 -10.04 8.71
N PHE A 122 -10.28 -9.73 8.85
CA PHE A 122 -9.41 -9.47 7.70
C PHE A 122 -9.21 -10.70 6.81
N ILE A 123 -8.97 -11.88 7.41
CA ILE A 123 -8.77 -13.12 6.64
C ILE A 123 -10.06 -13.52 5.91
N ARG A 124 -11.22 -13.44 6.57
CA ARG A 124 -12.51 -13.73 5.91
C ARG A 124 -12.81 -12.76 4.78
N GLN A 125 -12.48 -11.48 4.93
CA GLN A 125 -12.68 -10.51 3.86
C GLN A 125 -11.77 -10.79 2.67
N PHE A 126 -10.48 -11.10 2.90
CA PHE A 126 -9.59 -11.52 1.83
C PHE A 126 -10.10 -12.76 1.09
N ILE A 127 -10.55 -13.79 1.81
CA ILE A 127 -11.16 -15.00 1.22
C ILE A 127 -12.40 -14.63 0.38
N THR A 128 -13.24 -13.72 0.88
CA THR A 128 -14.43 -13.24 0.16
C THR A 128 -14.07 -12.54 -1.14
N ASP A 129 -13.09 -11.63 -1.10
CA ASP A 129 -12.62 -10.90 -2.28
C ASP A 129 -11.94 -11.83 -3.28
N TYR A 130 -11.08 -12.73 -2.80
CA TYR A 130 -10.42 -13.76 -3.59
C TYR A 130 -11.43 -14.64 -4.32
N THR A 131 -12.39 -15.20 -3.58
CA THR A 131 -13.41 -16.09 -4.18
C THR A 131 -14.29 -15.35 -5.18
N THR A 132 -14.59 -14.07 -4.93
CA THR A 132 -15.38 -13.23 -5.84
C THR A 132 -14.63 -12.93 -7.13
N ALA A 133 -13.36 -12.54 -7.04
CA ALA A 133 -12.51 -12.23 -8.20
C ALA A 133 -12.16 -13.48 -9.03
N ASN A 134 -12.15 -14.66 -8.40
CA ASN A 134 -11.73 -15.92 -9.03
C ASN A 134 -12.89 -16.91 -9.26
N ARG A 135 -14.15 -16.43 -9.28
CA ARG A 135 -15.26 -17.27 -9.73
C ARG A 135 -15.03 -17.63 -11.19
N GLN A 136 -14.88 -18.92 -11.48
CA GLN A 136 -14.74 -19.39 -12.87
C GLN A 136 -15.85 -18.81 -13.75
N PRO A 137 -15.54 -18.24 -14.93
CA PRO A 137 -16.56 -18.03 -15.94
C PRO A 137 -16.95 -19.40 -16.51
N HIS A 138 -18.22 -19.78 -16.36
CA HIS A 138 -18.83 -20.66 -17.35
C HIS A 138 -18.71 -19.95 -18.71
N GLU A 139 -17.98 -20.60 -19.62
CA GLU A 139 -17.86 -20.34 -21.05
C GLU A 139 -17.53 -18.89 -21.47
N ARG A 140 -16.25 -18.63 -21.75
CA ARG A 140 -15.86 -17.59 -22.70
C ARG A 140 -15.39 -18.23 -24.03
N PRO A 141 -15.84 -17.72 -25.20
CA PRO A 141 -15.51 -18.30 -26.49
C PRO A 141 -14.01 -18.20 -26.80
N ILE A 142 -13.48 -19.28 -27.36
CA ILE A 142 -12.11 -19.40 -27.86
C ILE A 142 -11.84 -18.28 -28.89
N THR A 143 -10.86 -17.42 -28.61
CA THR A 143 -10.28 -16.51 -29.61
C THR A 143 -8.86 -16.97 -29.94
N PRO A 144 -8.42 -16.96 -31.21
CA PRO A 144 -7.17 -17.61 -31.61
C PRO A 144 -5.94 -16.87 -31.08
N GLY A 145 -4.98 -17.65 -30.57
CA GLY A 145 -3.76 -17.16 -29.94
C GLY A 145 -2.85 -16.39 -30.88
N VAL A 146 -2.41 -15.22 -30.42
CA VAL A 146 -1.23 -14.54 -30.97
C VAL A 146 -0.01 -15.03 -30.20
N ASN A 147 0.89 -15.65 -30.96
CA ASN A 147 2.15 -16.20 -30.53
C ASN A 147 3.10 -15.06 -30.10
N VAL A 148 3.62 -15.10 -28.87
CA VAL A 148 4.74 -14.26 -28.43
C VAL A 148 5.74 -15.15 -27.70
N ASP A 149 6.91 -15.32 -28.30
CA ASP A 149 8.02 -16.10 -27.79
C ASP A 149 8.49 -15.64 -26.39
N PRO A 150 8.87 -16.56 -25.50
CA PRO A 150 9.37 -16.24 -24.17
C PRO A 150 10.89 -16.38 -24.11
N GLN A 151 11.62 -15.37 -23.61
CA GLN A 151 12.92 -15.59 -22.97
C GLN A 151 13.38 -14.34 -22.21
N PHE A 152 13.17 -14.33 -20.89
CA PHE A 152 14.05 -13.61 -19.94
C PHE A 152 14.17 -14.44 -18.66
N LEU A 153 15.39 -14.93 -18.43
CA LEU A 153 15.81 -15.62 -17.22
C LEU A 153 16.12 -14.58 -16.14
N LEU A 154 15.51 -14.69 -14.95
CA LEU A 154 15.82 -13.87 -13.78
C LEU A 154 16.61 -14.70 -12.75
N THR A 155 17.75 -14.16 -12.34
CA THR A 155 18.60 -14.65 -11.24
C THR A 155 18.06 -14.07 -9.91
N PRO A 156 18.08 -14.81 -8.79
CA PRO A 156 17.51 -14.33 -7.54
C PRO A 156 18.50 -13.44 -6.79
N GLY A 157 18.09 -12.19 -6.52
CA GLY A 157 18.77 -11.25 -5.62
C GLY A 157 17.96 -11.02 -4.35
N SER A 158 18.67 -10.94 -3.22
CA SER A 158 18.23 -10.83 -1.82
C SER A 158 17.26 -9.68 -1.49
N PRO A 159 16.58 -9.70 -0.33
CA PRO A 159 15.52 -8.75 -0.01
C PRO A 159 16.10 -7.41 0.48
N GLN A 160 16.27 -6.48 -0.45
CA GLN A 160 16.13 -5.06 -0.16
C GLN A 160 14.82 -4.61 -0.82
N GLN A 161 14.04 -3.78 -0.12
CA GLN A 161 12.96 -2.99 -0.72
C GLN A 161 13.58 -2.05 -1.76
N GLN A 162 13.90 -2.58 -2.93
CA GLN A 162 14.33 -1.82 -4.07
C GLN A 162 13.06 -1.20 -4.67
N THR A 163 12.65 -0.07 -4.09
CA THR A 163 11.80 0.88 -4.80
C THR A 163 12.64 1.32 -6.00
N ASP A 164 12.28 0.89 -7.20
CA ASP A 164 12.85 1.51 -8.39
C ASP A 164 12.32 2.94 -8.42
N ARG A 165 13.19 3.86 -7.99
CA ARG A 165 12.95 5.29 -7.90
C ARG A 165 13.23 5.99 -9.22
N ASP A 166 13.39 5.28 -10.34
CA ASP A 166 13.58 5.91 -11.66
C ASP A 166 12.29 6.61 -12.14
N LEU A 167 12.10 7.80 -11.58
CA LEU A 167 11.07 8.75 -11.93
C LEU A 167 11.51 9.61 -13.13
N GLY A 168 12.72 9.43 -13.68
CA GLY A 168 13.34 10.31 -14.69
C GLY A 168 12.55 10.46 -16.00
N LYS A 169 11.53 9.60 -16.23
CA LYS A 169 10.61 9.68 -17.37
C LYS A 169 9.27 10.36 -17.06
N VAL A 170 8.99 10.76 -15.81
CA VAL A 170 7.77 11.50 -15.46
C VAL A 170 7.92 12.94 -15.94
N ARG A 171 7.18 13.33 -16.98
CA ARG A 171 7.19 14.70 -17.54
C ARG A 171 5.90 15.46 -17.35
N VAL A 172 4.78 14.74 -17.34
CA VAL A 172 3.43 15.28 -17.21
C VAL A 172 2.72 14.54 -16.08
N LEU A 173 2.16 15.27 -15.11
CA LEU A 173 1.41 14.68 -13.99
C LEU A 173 0.11 15.44 -13.71
N SER A 174 -0.91 14.72 -13.27
CA SER A 174 -2.08 15.31 -12.61
C SER A 174 -1.76 15.51 -11.13
N LEU A 175 -2.23 16.60 -10.51
CA LEU A 175 -1.98 16.90 -9.10
C LEU A 175 -3.28 17.05 -8.32
N SER A 176 -3.42 16.25 -7.27
CA SER A 176 -4.46 16.37 -6.24
C SER A 176 -3.84 16.71 -4.88
N ILE A 177 -4.49 17.58 -4.11
CA ILE A 177 -4.07 17.88 -2.73
C ILE A 177 -5.28 17.85 -1.79
N LEU A 178 -5.17 17.03 -0.75
CA LEU A 178 -6.15 16.90 0.32
C LEU A 178 -5.56 17.42 1.64
N ALA A 179 -5.96 18.62 2.07
CA ALA A 179 -5.48 19.24 3.30
C ALA A 179 -6.57 20.08 4.00
N GLY A 180 -7.83 19.63 3.90
CA GLY A 180 -9.00 20.35 4.40
C GLY A 180 -9.07 21.79 3.87
N ARG A 181 -9.24 22.76 4.77
CA ARG A 181 -9.33 24.19 4.41
C ARG A 181 -8.07 24.76 3.75
N TRP A 182 -6.93 24.06 3.84
CA TRP A 182 -5.65 24.52 3.30
C TRP A 182 -5.31 23.95 1.92
N SER A 183 -6.14 23.05 1.36
CA SER A 183 -5.88 22.38 0.08
C SER A 183 -5.54 23.36 -1.05
N SER A 184 -6.28 24.48 -1.16
CA SER A 184 -6.06 25.46 -2.24
C SER A 184 -4.69 26.14 -2.13
N ALA A 185 -4.32 26.63 -0.94
CA ALA A 185 -3.03 27.29 -0.72
C ALA A 185 -1.85 26.32 -0.93
N LEU A 186 -1.99 25.09 -0.43
CA LEU A 186 -1.00 24.04 -0.63
C LEU A 186 -0.89 23.61 -2.09
N ARG A 187 -1.99 23.62 -2.86
CA ARG A 187 -1.97 23.33 -4.30
C ARG A 187 -1.16 24.36 -5.05
N THR A 188 -1.36 25.65 -4.78
CA THR A 188 -0.55 26.72 -5.41
C THR A 188 0.93 26.55 -5.12
N ASN A 189 1.30 26.21 -3.89
CA ASN A 189 2.70 26.00 -3.50
C ASN A 189 3.33 24.76 -4.15
N ALA A 190 2.60 23.64 -4.23
CA ALA A 190 3.07 22.44 -4.89
C ALA A 190 3.22 22.63 -6.40
N VAL A 191 2.26 23.30 -7.05
CA VAL A 191 2.32 23.62 -8.49
C VAL A 191 3.61 24.36 -8.80
N ARG A 192 3.90 25.41 -8.03
CA ARG A 192 5.12 26.19 -8.19
C ARG A 192 6.38 25.32 -8.06
N GLN A 193 6.50 24.53 -6.99
CA GLN A 193 7.68 23.69 -6.74
C GLN A 193 7.90 22.65 -7.83
N LEU A 194 6.83 21.99 -8.29
CA LEU A 194 6.90 20.98 -9.35
C LEU A 194 7.27 21.61 -10.70
N THR A 195 6.70 22.76 -11.04
CA THR A 195 7.04 23.49 -12.28
C THR A 195 8.46 24.06 -12.25
N GLU A 196 8.93 24.58 -11.11
CA GLU A 196 10.32 25.01 -10.92
C GLU A 196 11.31 23.84 -11.11
N ALA A 197 10.89 22.61 -10.76
CA ALA A 197 11.65 21.39 -11.01
C ALA A 197 11.50 20.84 -12.44
N GLY A 198 10.75 21.51 -13.32
CA GLY A 198 10.59 21.14 -14.72
C GLY A 198 9.46 20.13 -15.02
N LEU A 199 8.61 19.81 -14.04
CA LEU A 199 7.44 18.95 -14.26
C LEU A 199 6.27 19.76 -14.83
N GLN A 200 5.66 19.23 -15.89
CA GLN A 200 4.45 19.81 -16.47
C GLN A 200 3.22 19.25 -15.76
N LEU A 201 2.25 20.11 -15.47
CA LEU A 201 1.01 19.71 -14.83
C LEU A 201 -0.11 19.63 -15.87
N ALA A 202 -0.71 18.44 -16.01
CA ALA A 202 -1.90 18.28 -16.83
C ALA A 202 -3.11 18.86 -16.09
N PRO A 203 -3.86 19.80 -16.68
CA PRO A 203 -5.13 20.24 -16.11
C PRO A 203 -6.15 19.10 -16.22
N ASN A 204 -6.56 18.56 -15.07
CA ASN A 204 -7.72 17.66 -14.90
C ASN A 204 -7.91 16.61 -16.03
N THR A 205 -6.90 15.81 -16.35
CA THR A 205 -7.08 14.66 -17.24
C THR A 205 -7.55 13.46 -16.42
N GLY A 206 -8.86 13.37 -16.23
CA GLY A 206 -9.49 12.30 -15.46
C GLY A 206 -9.46 10.92 -16.10
N GLU A 207 -9.12 10.74 -17.38
CA GLU A 207 -9.49 9.47 -18.06
C GLU A 207 -8.49 8.84 -19.04
N ASN A 208 -7.32 9.43 -19.33
CA ASN A 208 -6.44 8.88 -20.39
C ASN A 208 -4.99 8.63 -19.94
N GLY A 209 -4.78 7.65 -19.07
CA GLY A 209 -3.44 7.08 -18.83
C GLY A 209 -2.42 8.05 -18.20
N ALA A 210 -2.87 9.15 -17.62
CA ALA A 210 -2.00 10.15 -16.99
C ALA A 210 -1.55 9.67 -15.59
N ILE A 211 -0.25 9.79 -15.34
CA ILE A 211 0.36 9.61 -14.02
C ILE A 211 -0.26 10.64 -13.08
N SER A 212 -0.76 10.20 -11.93
CA SER A 212 -1.38 11.07 -10.94
C SER A 212 -0.52 11.17 -9.70
N MET A 213 -0.34 12.38 -9.19
CA MET A 213 0.25 12.64 -7.89
C MET A 213 -0.82 13.14 -6.92
N SER A 214 -0.91 12.51 -5.76
CA SER A 214 -1.73 12.97 -4.64
C SER A 214 -0.83 13.37 -3.48
N ILE A 215 -1.15 14.48 -2.83
CA ILE A 215 -0.51 14.91 -1.58
C ILE A 215 -1.59 15.05 -0.52
N GLU A 216 -1.45 14.35 0.58
CA GLU A 216 -2.48 14.29 1.62
C GLU A 216 -1.93 14.75 2.97
N PHE A 217 -2.75 15.52 3.69
CA PHE A 217 -2.53 16.01 5.04
C PHE A 217 -3.85 15.91 5.81
N THR A 218 -4.02 14.86 6.61
CA THR A 218 -5.22 14.64 7.40
C THR A 218 -4.92 14.86 8.88
N GLN A 219 -5.84 15.51 9.57
CA GLN A 219 -5.72 15.79 11.00
C GLN A 219 -7.00 15.35 11.70
N ARG A 220 -6.91 14.37 12.60
CA ARG A 220 -8.03 13.86 13.38
C ARG A 220 -7.83 14.19 14.86
N ALA A 221 -8.74 14.95 15.44
CA ALA A 221 -8.66 15.30 16.86
C ALA A 221 -8.76 14.05 17.74
N LEU A 222 -7.84 13.92 18.71
CA LEU A 222 -7.83 12.78 19.62
C LEU A 222 -8.68 13.00 20.87
N ASN A 223 -9.12 14.23 21.12
CA ASN A 223 -9.99 14.60 22.25
C ASN A 223 -9.50 13.96 23.56
N ASP A 224 -10.38 13.28 24.29
CA ASP A 224 -10.08 12.65 25.58
C ASP A 224 -9.09 11.48 25.47
N ARG A 225 -8.83 10.95 24.27
CA ARG A 225 -7.87 9.85 24.07
C ARG A 225 -6.43 10.32 24.17
N CYS A 226 -6.16 11.55 23.74
CA CYS A 226 -4.87 12.23 23.93
C CYS A 226 -5.07 13.76 23.83
N PRO A 227 -5.36 14.43 24.96
CA PRO A 227 -5.74 15.84 24.95
C PRO A 227 -4.68 16.74 24.32
N GLY A 228 -5.15 17.76 23.57
CA GLY A 228 -4.28 18.73 22.91
C GLY A 228 -3.56 18.22 21.65
N ASN A 229 -3.72 16.95 21.30
CA ASN A 229 -3.06 16.33 20.15
C ASN A 229 -4.05 15.88 19.07
N VAL A 230 -3.52 15.72 17.86
CA VAL A 230 -4.18 15.13 16.69
C VAL A 230 -3.41 13.92 16.21
N LEU A 231 -4.12 12.97 15.63
CA LEU A 231 -3.52 12.00 14.72
C LEU A 231 -3.31 12.71 13.38
N TYR A 232 -2.05 12.96 13.04
CA TYR A 232 -1.64 13.64 11.83
C TYR A 232 -1.07 12.62 10.85
N GLU A 233 -1.70 12.51 9.69
CA GLU A 233 -1.21 11.69 8.59
C GLU A 233 -0.80 12.62 7.45
N GLN A 234 0.36 12.33 6.88
CA GLN A 234 0.85 13.01 5.71
C GLN A 234 1.36 11.98 4.70
N GLY A 235 1.15 12.24 3.42
CA GLY A 235 1.69 11.38 2.39
C GLY A 235 1.76 12.02 1.01
N VAL A 236 2.64 11.45 0.18
CA VAL A 236 2.72 11.72 -1.25
C VAL A 236 2.66 10.38 -1.98
N TYR A 237 1.80 10.33 -2.99
CA TYR A 237 1.42 9.12 -3.71
C TYR A 237 1.57 9.41 -5.20
N LEU A 238 2.31 8.56 -5.92
CA LEU A 238 2.39 8.57 -7.37
C LEU A 238 1.67 7.33 -7.90
N VAL A 239 0.54 7.54 -8.56
CA VAL A 239 -0.32 6.50 -9.11
C VAL A 239 -0.03 6.33 -10.59
N GLU A 240 0.39 5.12 -10.97
CA GLU A 240 0.69 4.73 -12.35
C GLU A 240 0.06 3.40 -12.70
N GLN A 241 -0.08 3.13 -14.00
CA GLN A 241 -0.52 1.83 -14.46
C GLN A 241 0.65 0.83 -14.38
N VAL A 242 0.39 -0.31 -13.74
CA VAL A 242 1.32 -1.42 -13.58
C VAL A 242 0.71 -2.71 -14.10
N ARG A 243 1.56 -3.71 -14.31
CA ARG A 243 1.17 -5.07 -14.68
C ARG A 243 1.72 -6.06 -13.67
N VAL A 244 0.85 -6.85 -13.04
CA VAL A 244 1.28 -7.92 -12.13
C VAL A 244 2.07 -8.96 -12.93
N THR A 245 3.22 -9.41 -12.44
CA THR A 245 4.12 -10.27 -13.23
C THR A 245 3.68 -11.73 -13.32
N ARG A 246 2.71 -12.15 -12.48
CA ARG A 246 2.12 -13.51 -12.56
C ARG A 246 1.26 -13.68 -13.82
N ARG A 247 0.95 -14.92 -14.19
CA ARG A 247 0.09 -15.25 -15.34
C ARG A 247 -1.32 -15.64 -14.88
N PRO A 248 -2.39 -15.23 -15.58
CA PRO A 248 -2.41 -14.26 -16.68
C PRO A 248 -2.03 -12.84 -16.22
N LEU A 249 -1.61 -12.02 -17.18
CA LEU A 249 -1.14 -10.66 -16.90
C LEU A 249 -2.32 -9.76 -16.56
N VAL A 250 -2.42 -9.36 -15.29
CA VAL A 250 -3.42 -8.41 -14.79
C VAL A 250 -2.81 -7.00 -14.80
N SER A 251 -3.54 -6.01 -15.33
CA SER A 251 -3.12 -4.60 -15.29
C SER A 251 -3.98 -3.81 -14.32
N LEU A 252 -3.36 -2.99 -13.47
CA LEU A 252 -4.03 -2.19 -12.45
C LEU A 252 -3.33 -0.85 -12.26
N TRP A 253 -3.96 0.06 -11.52
CA TRP A 253 -3.37 1.33 -11.08
C TRP A 253 -2.86 1.18 -9.65
N SER A 254 -1.59 1.52 -9.44
CA SER A 254 -0.87 1.31 -8.18
C SER A 254 -0.02 2.51 -7.80
N ASP A 255 0.27 2.64 -6.50
CA ASP A 255 1.13 3.68 -5.91
C ASP A 255 2.62 3.33 -6.12
N THR A 256 3.12 3.50 -7.35
CA THR A 256 4.51 3.15 -7.73
C THR A 256 5.58 3.93 -6.97
N TRP A 257 5.20 5.07 -6.39
CA TRP A 257 5.99 5.78 -5.40
C TRP A 257 5.07 6.25 -4.27
N LEU A 258 5.39 5.83 -3.05
CA LEU A 258 4.62 6.14 -1.86
C LEU A 258 5.58 6.57 -0.75
N GLN A 259 5.27 7.70 -0.13
CA GLN A 259 5.82 8.06 1.16
C GLN A 259 4.69 8.55 2.04
N GLU A 260 4.47 7.85 3.14
CA GLU A 260 3.47 8.21 4.15
C GLU A 260 4.05 8.15 5.55
N SER A 261 3.47 8.94 6.45
CA SER A 261 3.80 8.88 7.86
C SER A 261 2.61 9.28 8.72
N VAL A 262 2.55 8.66 9.90
CA VAL A 262 1.51 8.86 10.89
C VAL A 262 2.18 9.30 12.17
N ARG A 263 1.74 10.41 12.74
CA ARG A 263 2.32 11.01 13.95
C ARG A 263 1.23 11.50 14.88
N ILE A 264 1.51 11.50 16.18
CA ILE A 264 0.67 12.16 17.19
C ILE A 264 1.37 13.44 17.58
N VAL A 265 0.75 14.58 17.27
CA VAL A 265 1.34 15.92 17.40
C VAL A 265 0.27 16.94 17.78
N PRO A 266 0.64 18.14 18.25
CA PRO A 266 -0.30 19.27 18.31
C PRO A 266 -0.89 19.60 16.92
N PRO A 267 -2.11 20.19 16.86
CA PRO A 267 -2.72 20.62 15.60
C PRO A 267 -1.77 21.48 14.75
N ARG A 268 -1.61 21.13 13.48
CA ARG A 268 -0.68 21.78 12.56
C ARG A 268 -1.26 23.06 11.99
N SER A 269 -0.50 24.13 12.11
CA SER A 269 -0.75 25.41 11.44
C SER A 269 -0.50 25.31 9.95
N ARG A 270 -1.02 26.28 9.18
CA ARG A 270 -0.77 26.38 7.73
C ARG A 270 0.73 26.38 7.40
N ARG A 271 1.53 27.16 8.15
CA ARG A 271 2.97 27.30 7.90
C ARG A 271 3.70 25.97 8.09
N GLU A 272 3.28 25.18 9.07
CA GLU A 272 3.84 23.85 9.31
C GLU A 272 3.46 22.86 8.21
N LEU A 273 2.21 22.88 7.74
CA LEU A 273 1.79 22.05 6.59
C LEU A 273 2.55 22.44 5.30
N GLU A 274 2.79 23.73 5.07
CA GLU A 274 3.61 24.20 3.94
C GLU A 274 5.07 23.74 4.04
N ALA A 275 5.62 23.67 5.26
CA ALA A 275 6.96 23.16 5.50
C ALA A 275 7.03 21.64 5.28
N ASP A 276 6.06 20.89 5.80
CA ASP A 276 5.93 19.45 5.61
C ASP A 276 5.78 19.10 4.11
N GLN A 277 4.93 19.83 3.38
CA GLN A 277 4.79 19.66 1.92
C GLN A 277 6.11 19.88 1.18
N ARG A 278 6.87 20.90 1.55
CA ARG A 278 8.16 21.18 0.92
C ARG A 278 9.12 20.01 1.10
N LEU A 279 9.19 19.44 2.29
CA LEU A 279 10.05 18.29 2.58
C LEU A 279 9.62 17.07 1.76
N LEU A 280 8.32 16.74 1.75
CA LEU A 280 7.80 15.60 0.98
C LEU A 280 8.08 15.77 -0.52
N LEU A 281 7.83 16.95 -1.08
CA LEU A 281 8.10 17.24 -2.48
C LEU A 281 9.59 17.24 -2.79
N GLN A 282 10.43 17.74 -1.89
CA GLN A 282 11.88 17.72 -2.07
C GLN A 282 12.41 16.27 -2.14
N GLU A 283 11.95 15.39 -1.25
CA GLU A 283 12.33 13.98 -1.27
C GLU A 283 11.86 13.28 -2.55
N PHE A 284 10.62 13.53 -2.98
CA PHE A 284 10.12 13.08 -4.28
C PHE A 284 11.00 13.57 -5.44
N LEU A 285 11.30 14.86 -5.49
CA LEU A 285 12.10 15.46 -6.56
C LEU A 285 13.56 14.97 -6.56
N LEU A 286 14.14 14.72 -5.39
CA LEU A 286 15.47 14.13 -5.28
C LEU A 286 15.51 12.70 -5.84
N SER A 287 14.43 11.92 -5.65
CA SER A 287 14.30 10.63 -6.34
C SER A 287 14.12 10.76 -7.86
N HIS A 288 13.63 11.90 -8.36
CA HIS A 288 13.50 12.17 -9.80
C HIS A 288 14.81 12.66 -10.46
N ALA A 289 15.66 13.36 -9.71
CA ALA A 289 16.89 13.94 -10.21
C ALA A 289 18.05 12.94 -10.42
N THR A 290 17.91 11.68 -9.98
CA THR A 290 18.94 10.65 -10.14
C THR A 290 18.94 10.05 -11.55
N LYS A 291 19.85 10.61 -12.36
CA LYS A 291 20.45 10.22 -13.66
C LYS A 291 20.18 8.84 -14.23
#